data_AF-A0AAW1YPN2-F1
#
_entry.id   AF-A0AAW1YPN2-F1
#
_cell.length_a   1.000
_cell.length_b   1.000
_cell.length_c   1.000
_cell.angle_alpha   90.00
_cell.angle_beta   90.00
_cell.angle_gamma   90.00
#
_symmetry.space_group_name_H-M   'P 1'
#
loop_
_entity.id
_entity.type
_entity.pdbx_description
1 polymer ?
#
loop_
_entity_poly.entity_id
_entity_poly.type
_entity_poly.pdbx_seq_one_letter_code
_entity_poly.pdbx_strand_id
1 'polypeptide(L)'
;MAEESHPWIREVLALTSAGGIVNINVGTQGDFVVGVGGDFIKDVHGTIIKDVHGNIIEKDVDGNIIEVPRFVALKSKYVGRYLRLTENDGSLPAGFLKFEGEKLLPSRQSSNWCRKRVGRDWCTYDCCDNNKYLVRHIRPFVTECSSDWIVAAADEPEEDKSKISCTLFKLEPVNTSEGREFRFRHIQLDEHACLWTCLNPDHRKNFGGLHGGSGAPDKDKFNVYTVVAWESLGKTTILIRLLRYNQ
;
A
#
# COMPACT_ATOMS: atom_id res chain seq x y z
N MET A 1 16.09 9.95 -18.46
CA MET A 1 17.08 10.27 -17.41
C MET A 1 17.22 9.03 -16.56
N ALA A 2 18.42 8.47 -16.52
CA ALA A 2 18.71 7.21 -15.85
C ALA A 2 18.51 7.38 -14.35
N GLU A 3 17.68 6.50 -13.75
CA GLU A 3 17.58 6.39 -12.31
C GLU A 3 18.93 5.82 -11.83
N GLU A 4 19.75 6.67 -11.22
CA GLU A 4 21.05 6.26 -10.69
C GLU A 4 20.81 5.31 -9.53
N SER A 5 20.88 4.00 -9.83
CA SER A 5 20.96 2.96 -8.84
C SER A 5 22.12 3.26 -7.87
N HIS A 6 21.79 3.30 -6.58
CA HIS A 6 22.74 3.52 -5.48
C HIS A 6 23.96 2.59 -5.65
N PRO A 7 25.20 3.05 -5.42
CA PRO A 7 26.44 2.31 -5.74
C PRO A 7 26.46 0.82 -5.36
N TRP A 8 25.88 0.45 -4.21
CA TRP A 8 25.80 -0.95 -3.76
C TRP A 8 24.91 -1.83 -4.64
N ILE A 9 23.84 -1.29 -5.24
CA ILE A 9 22.94 -2.04 -6.14
C ILE A 9 23.68 -2.46 -7.41
N ARG A 10 24.59 -1.61 -7.92
CA ARG A 10 25.43 -1.95 -9.08
C ARG A 10 26.41 -3.07 -8.76
N GLU A 11 26.95 -3.07 -7.55
CA GLU A 11 27.88 -4.09 -7.07
C GLU A 11 27.19 -5.46 -6.88
N VAL A 12 25.94 -5.45 -6.38
CA VAL A 12 25.11 -6.67 -6.27
C VAL A 12 24.75 -7.26 -7.64
N LEU A 13 24.34 -6.42 -8.59
CA LEU A 13 24.01 -6.86 -9.96
C LEU A 13 25.23 -7.39 -10.72
N ALA A 14 26.44 -6.87 -10.43
CA ALA A 14 27.67 -7.36 -11.01
C ALA A 14 28.04 -8.75 -10.47
N LEU A 15 27.85 -9.01 -9.17
CA LEU A 15 28.22 -10.27 -8.53
C LEU A 15 27.26 -11.44 -8.86
N THR A 16 25.98 -11.17 -9.13
CA THR A 16 24.99 -12.21 -9.50
C THR A 16 25.14 -12.72 -10.94
N SER A 17 25.73 -11.93 -11.84
CA SER A 17 26.01 -12.33 -13.23
C SER A 17 26.99 -13.52 -13.35
N ALA A 18 27.69 -13.87 -12.27
CA ALA A 18 28.64 -14.97 -12.19
C ALA A 18 28.03 -16.28 -11.63
N GLY A 19 26.72 -16.35 -11.36
CA GLY A 19 26.03 -17.58 -10.93
C GLY A 19 26.35 -18.04 -9.50
N GLY A 20 26.99 -17.20 -8.68
CA GLY A 20 27.29 -17.50 -7.28
C GLY A 20 26.18 -17.09 -6.30
N ILE A 21 26.07 -17.81 -5.18
CA ILE A 21 25.32 -17.35 -4.00
C ILE A 21 26.13 -16.22 -3.36
N VAL A 22 25.59 -15.01 -3.34
CA VAL A 22 26.21 -13.87 -2.66
C VAL A 22 25.50 -13.68 -1.32
N ASN A 23 26.17 -14.06 -0.23
CA ASN A 23 25.77 -13.65 1.12
C ASN A 23 26.20 -12.20 1.31
N ILE A 24 25.23 -11.27 1.31
CA ILE A 24 25.53 -9.86 1.53
C ILE A 24 25.31 -9.56 3.01
N ASN A 25 26.40 -9.51 3.77
CA ASN A 25 26.39 -8.91 5.10
C ASN A 25 26.41 -7.38 4.93
N VAL A 26 25.23 -6.75 4.90
CA VAL A 26 25.14 -5.29 5.03
C VAL A 26 25.08 -4.96 6.52
N GLY A 27 26.05 -4.20 7.00
CA GLY A 27 26.27 -3.93 8.43
C GLY A 27 25.02 -3.55 9.23
N THR A 28 24.95 -4.19 10.41
CA THR A 28 24.17 -3.87 11.63
C THR A 28 22.65 -3.71 11.58
N GLN A 29 21.95 -3.89 10.46
CA GLN A 29 20.48 -4.03 10.49
C GLN A 29 19.92 -4.92 9.37
N GLY A 30 20.22 -6.23 9.47
CA GLY A 30 19.49 -7.30 8.78
C GLY A 30 20.29 -8.04 7.72
N ASP A 31 20.58 -9.32 7.97
CA ASP A 31 21.22 -10.18 6.97
C ASP A 31 20.16 -10.64 5.95
N PHE A 32 20.37 -10.34 4.67
CA PHE A 32 19.48 -10.76 3.59
C PHE A 32 20.23 -11.66 2.62
N VAL A 33 19.56 -12.70 2.12
CA VAL A 33 20.13 -13.63 1.14
C VAL A 33 19.44 -13.42 -0.20
N VAL A 34 20.21 -13.09 -1.25
CA VAL A 34 19.70 -13.04 -2.63
C VAL A 34 19.65 -14.47 -3.17
N GLY A 35 18.48 -14.88 -3.68
CA GLY A 35 18.29 -16.22 -4.24
C GLY A 35 19.13 -16.48 -5.49
N VAL A 36 19.41 -17.76 -5.78
CA VAL A 36 20.09 -18.20 -7.01
C VAL A 36 19.30 -17.70 -8.22
N GLY A 37 19.95 -16.96 -9.12
CA GLY A 37 19.32 -16.32 -10.29
C GLY A 37 18.97 -14.84 -10.10
N GLY A 38 19.00 -14.32 -8.87
CA GLY A 38 18.68 -12.91 -8.58
C GLY A 38 17.18 -12.60 -8.48
N ASP A 39 16.30 -13.58 -8.67
CA ASP A 39 14.85 -13.37 -8.84
C ASP A 39 14.11 -12.96 -7.55
N PHE A 40 14.67 -13.25 -6.38
CA PHE A 40 14.00 -13.03 -5.09
C PHE A 40 14.98 -12.67 -3.97
N ILE A 41 14.50 -11.88 -3.01
CA ILE A 41 15.20 -11.54 -1.76
C ILE A 41 14.61 -12.36 -0.62
N LYS A 42 15.47 -13.00 0.20
CA LYS A 42 15.08 -13.79 1.38
C LYS A 42 15.55 -13.13 2.69
N ASP A 43 14.80 -13.36 3.77
CA ASP A 43 15.22 -13.02 5.13
C ASP A 43 16.26 -14.01 5.70
N VAL A 44 16.77 -13.72 6.90
CA VAL A 44 17.73 -14.57 7.65
C VAL A 44 17.25 -16.02 7.87
N HIS A 45 15.94 -16.26 7.77
CA HIS A 45 15.34 -17.58 7.94
C HIS A 45 15.07 -18.28 6.60
N GLY A 46 15.50 -17.68 5.48
CA GLY A 46 15.30 -18.21 4.13
C GLY A 46 13.90 -17.95 3.54
N THR A 47 13.08 -17.12 4.17
CA THR A 47 11.74 -16.76 3.71
C THR A 47 11.83 -15.74 2.58
N ILE A 48 11.23 -15.99 1.43
CA ILE A 48 11.16 -14.99 0.35
C ILE A 48 10.30 -13.81 0.81
N ILE A 49 10.85 -12.61 0.75
CA ILE A 49 10.21 -11.38 1.21
C ILE A 49 9.89 -10.39 0.09
N LYS A 50 10.67 -10.41 -1.01
CA LYS A 50 10.47 -9.55 -2.18
C LYS A 50 10.92 -10.21 -3.48
N ASP A 51 10.36 -9.80 -4.60
CA ASP A 51 10.85 -10.12 -5.95
C ASP A 51 11.82 -9.03 -6.49
N VAL A 52 12.34 -9.23 -7.70
CA VAL A 52 13.21 -8.27 -8.44
C VAL A 52 12.57 -6.92 -8.72
N HIS A 53 11.23 -6.84 -8.73
CA HIS A 53 10.49 -5.61 -8.93
C HIS A 53 10.20 -4.90 -7.59
N GLY A 54 10.63 -5.48 -6.48
CA GLY A 54 10.36 -4.99 -5.13
C GLY A 54 8.94 -5.26 -4.67
N ASN A 55 8.16 -6.07 -5.41
CA ASN A 55 6.87 -6.58 -4.96
C ASN A 55 7.08 -7.43 -3.73
N ILE A 56 6.11 -7.37 -2.83
CA ILE A 56 6.15 -8.04 -1.56
C ILE A 56 5.44 -9.38 -1.69
N ILE A 57 6.14 -10.46 -1.35
CA ILE A 57 5.59 -11.81 -1.39
C ILE A 57 4.80 -12.08 -0.11
N GLU A 58 3.52 -12.43 -0.24
CA GLU A 58 2.60 -12.79 0.84
C GLU A 58 2.05 -14.21 0.61
N LYS A 59 1.34 -14.75 1.61
CA LYS A 59 0.54 -15.96 1.44
C LYS A 59 -0.94 -15.62 1.53
N ASP A 60 -1.75 -16.20 0.66
CA ASP A 60 -3.20 -16.15 0.79
C ASP A 60 -3.70 -17.06 1.92
N VAL A 61 -5.01 -17.08 2.10
CA VAL A 61 -5.72 -17.89 3.11
C VAL A 61 -5.52 -19.40 2.96
N ASP A 62 -5.24 -19.88 1.74
CA ASP A 62 -5.01 -21.28 1.43
C ASP A 62 -3.50 -21.63 1.44
N GLY A 63 -2.65 -20.63 1.73
CA GLY A 63 -1.20 -20.76 1.80
C GLY A 63 -0.49 -20.61 0.46
N ASN A 64 -1.20 -20.23 -0.60
CA ASN A 64 -0.60 -19.96 -1.91
C ASN A 64 0.20 -18.67 -1.87
N ILE A 65 1.30 -18.64 -2.64
CA ILE A 65 2.13 -17.45 -2.77
C ILE A 65 1.39 -16.41 -3.62
N ILE A 66 1.27 -15.20 -3.09
CA ILE A 66 0.70 -14.04 -3.77
C ILE A 66 1.72 -12.91 -3.82
N GLU A 67 1.86 -12.30 -4.99
CA GLU A 67 2.72 -11.13 -5.17
C GLU A 67 1.87 -9.87 -5.00
N VAL A 68 2.23 -9.06 -4.00
CA VAL A 68 1.58 -7.78 -3.78
C VAL A 68 2.48 -6.66 -4.28
N PRO A 69 2.01 -5.80 -5.19
CA PRO A 69 2.82 -4.75 -5.78
C PRO A 69 3.41 -3.81 -4.73
N ARG A 70 4.61 -3.28 -4.99
CA ARG A 70 5.19 -2.21 -4.16
C ARG A 70 4.37 -0.92 -4.25
N PHE A 71 4.01 -0.54 -5.47
CA PHE A 71 3.16 0.62 -5.73
C PHE A 71 1.73 0.15 -6.00
N VAL A 72 0.85 0.45 -5.06
CA VAL A 72 -0.54 -0.01 -5.09
C VAL A 72 -1.48 1.15 -5.28
N ALA A 73 -2.58 0.87 -6.00
CA ALA A 73 -3.78 1.67 -5.91
C ALA A 73 -4.91 0.84 -5.30
N LEU A 74 -5.66 1.44 -4.39
CA LEU A 74 -6.73 0.77 -3.66
C LEU A 74 -8.08 1.14 -4.29
N LYS A 75 -8.84 0.13 -4.74
CA LYS A 75 -10.20 0.31 -5.25
C LYS A 75 -11.21 -0.28 -4.27
N SER A 76 -12.16 0.51 -3.80
CA SER A 76 -13.25 0.00 -2.96
C SER A 76 -14.12 -0.97 -3.75
N LYS A 77 -14.39 -2.17 -3.19
CA LYS A 77 -15.37 -3.09 -3.78
C LYS A 77 -16.80 -2.57 -3.68
N TYR A 78 -17.09 -1.75 -2.67
CA TYR A 78 -18.42 -1.18 -2.46
C TYR A 78 -18.79 -0.11 -3.49
N VAL A 79 -18.02 0.98 -3.59
CA VAL A 79 -18.32 2.08 -4.54
C VAL A 79 -17.65 1.93 -5.91
N GLY A 80 -16.70 1.00 -6.06
CA GLY A 80 -15.99 0.81 -7.33
C GLY A 80 -15.05 1.97 -7.71
N ARG A 81 -14.65 2.81 -6.75
CA ARG A 81 -13.76 3.95 -6.95
C ARG A 81 -12.42 3.76 -6.25
N TYR A 82 -11.40 4.45 -6.74
CA TYR A 82 -10.05 4.44 -6.20
C TYR A 82 -9.90 5.43 -5.05
N LEU A 83 -9.16 5.02 -4.04
CA LEU A 83 -8.74 5.89 -2.95
C LEU A 83 -7.87 7.02 -3.50
N ARG A 84 -8.15 8.25 -3.07
CA ARG A 84 -7.40 9.43 -3.44
C ARG A 84 -7.11 10.35 -2.28
N LEU A 85 -5.96 11.03 -2.35
CA LEU A 85 -5.71 12.23 -1.56
C LEU A 85 -6.67 13.33 -2.02
N THR A 86 -7.41 13.89 -1.08
CA THR A 86 -8.33 15.00 -1.36
C THR A 86 -7.58 16.31 -1.55
N GLU A 87 -8.15 17.20 -2.37
CA GLU A 87 -7.65 18.56 -2.48
C GLU A 87 -7.82 19.30 -1.15
N ASN A 88 -6.82 20.10 -0.79
CA ASN A 88 -6.86 20.87 0.44
C ASN A 88 -7.66 22.16 0.22
N ASP A 89 -8.98 22.08 0.42
CA ASP A 89 -9.90 23.21 0.36
C ASP A 89 -10.23 23.79 1.76
N GLY A 90 -9.58 23.29 2.81
CA GLY A 90 -9.82 23.66 4.21
C GLY A 90 -11.08 23.05 4.84
N SER A 91 -11.90 22.32 4.08
CA SER A 91 -13.15 21.71 4.59
C SER A 91 -12.94 20.38 5.34
N LEU A 92 -11.82 19.72 5.05
CA LEU A 92 -11.39 18.42 5.56
C LEU A 92 -9.97 18.52 6.20
N PRO A 93 -9.56 17.56 7.04
CA PRO A 93 -8.20 17.56 7.58
C PRO A 93 -7.15 17.49 6.46
N ALA A 94 -5.97 18.04 6.70
CA ALA A 94 -4.85 17.84 5.79
C ALA A 94 -4.55 16.34 5.65
N GLY A 95 -4.27 15.89 4.42
CA GLY A 95 -4.00 14.48 4.16
C GLY A 95 -5.24 13.58 4.07
N PHE A 96 -6.46 14.14 4.10
CA PHE A 96 -7.68 13.34 4.08
C PHE A 96 -7.85 12.55 2.79
N LEU A 97 -8.38 11.33 2.90
CA LEU A 97 -8.42 10.35 1.81
C LEU A 97 -9.86 9.95 1.50
N LYS A 98 -10.23 9.91 0.22
CA LYS A 98 -11.58 9.55 -0.25
C LYS A 98 -11.58 8.57 -1.42
N PHE A 99 -12.56 7.67 -1.45
CA PHE A 99 -12.83 6.79 -2.58
C PHE A 99 -13.63 7.51 -3.67
N GLU A 100 -12.98 8.41 -4.39
CA GLU A 100 -13.63 9.22 -5.44
C GLU A 100 -12.95 9.11 -6.82
N GLY A 101 -11.77 8.48 -6.91
CA GLY A 101 -11.06 8.31 -8.16
C GLY A 101 -11.76 7.37 -9.13
N GLU A 102 -12.16 7.85 -10.30
CA GLU A 102 -12.81 7.00 -11.32
C GLU A 102 -11.83 6.15 -12.12
N LYS A 103 -10.64 6.69 -12.39
CA LYS A 103 -9.61 6.05 -13.20
C LYS A 103 -8.27 6.08 -12.49
N LEU A 104 -7.45 5.05 -12.73
CA LEU A 104 -6.03 5.14 -12.45
C LEU A 104 -5.40 6.00 -13.54
N LEU A 105 -4.77 7.09 -13.14
CA LEU A 105 -3.99 7.89 -14.08
C LEU A 105 -2.65 7.17 -14.36
N PRO A 106 -1.80 7.68 -15.25
CA PRO A 106 -0.43 7.15 -15.39
C PRO A 106 0.59 7.99 -14.60
N SER A 107 0.21 9.19 -14.18
CA SER A 107 1.01 10.10 -13.37
C SER A 107 0.88 9.77 -11.88
N ARG A 108 1.97 9.93 -11.11
CA ARG A 108 2.00 9.67 -9.64
C ARG A 108 0.82 10.27 -8.87
N GLN A 109 0.18 11.29 -9.42
CA GLN A 109 -0.95 12.04 -8.89
C GLN A 109 -2.16 11.20 -8.46
N SER A 110 -2.49 11.38 -7.19
CA SER A 110 -3.73 11.21 -6.43
C SER A 110 -4.08 9.83 -5.89
N SER A 111 -3.69 8.70 -6.49
CA SER A 111 -4.21 7.36 -6.10
C SER A 111 -3.18 6.33 -5.65
N ASN A 112 -1.92 6.71 -5.53
CA ASN A 112 -0.81 5.76 -5.44
C ASN A 112 -0.16 5.72 -4.06
N TRP A 113 0.08 4.51 -3.60
CA TRP A 113 0.62 4.22 -2.28
C TRP A 113 1.86 3.36 -2.42
N CYS A 114 2.97 3.81 -1.85
CA CYS A 114 4.17 3.00 -1.73
C CYS A 114 4.07 2.15 -0.47
N ARG A 115 3.99 0.84 -0.65
CA ARG A 115 4.03 -0.14 0.43
C ARG A 115 5.48 -0.45 0.79
N LYS A 116 5.81 -0.44 2.07
CA LYS A 116 7.13 -0.85 2.59
C LYS A 116 6.93 -1.88 3.70
N ARG A 117 7.51 -3.07 3.54
CA ARG A 117 7.46 -4.13 4.55
C ARG A 117 8.32 -3.77 5.75
N VAL A 118 7.73 -3.87 6.95
CA VAL A 118 8.36 -3.72 8.26
C VAL A 118 8.20 -5.04 9.01
N GLY A 119 9.31 -5.75 9.22
CA GLY A 119 9.27 -7.11 9.78
C GLY A 119 8.54 -8.12 8.87
N ARG A 120 8.03 -9.21 9.46
CA ARG A 120 7.34 -10.27 8.69
C ARG A 120 5.91 -9.91 8.32
N ASP A 121 5.16 -9.25 9.21
CA ASP A 121 3.70 -9.17 9.08
C ASP A 121 3.15 -7.75 8.84
N TRP A 122 3.98 -6.72 8.96
CA TRP A 122 3.50 -5.33 8.98
C TRP A 122 4.10 -4.52 7.84
N CYS A 123 3.41 -3.45 7.46
CA CYS A 123 3.85 -2.54 6.42
C CYS A 123 3.49 -1.11 6.78
N THR A 124 4.31 -0.18 6.33
CA THR A 124 3.94 1.22 6.23
C THR A 124 3.49 1.53 4.81
N TYR A 125 2.64 2.54 4.67
CA TYR A 125 2.18 3.03 3.37
C TYR A 125 2.40 4.54 3.32
N ASP A 126 3.12 5.01 2.31
CA ASP A 126 3.27 6.44 2.04
C ASP A 126 2.57 6.84 0.74
N CYS A 127 1.95 8.00 0.74
CA CYS A 127 1.31 8.58 -0.42
C CYS A 127 2.38 9.09 -1.39
N CYS A 128 2.31 8.65 -2.66
CA CYS A 128 3.28 9.09 -3.67
C CYS A 128 3.16 10.58 -4.04
N ASP A 129 2.11 11.27 -3.59
CA ASP A 129 1.83 12.67 -3.91
C ASP A 129 2.48 13.63 -2.93
N ASN A 130 2.20 13.44 -1.64
CA ASN A 130 2.67 14.33 -0.58
C ASN A 130 3.83 13.74 0.23
N ASN A 131 4.27 12.52 -0.10
CA ASN A 131 5.32 11.76 0.58
C ASN A 131 5.09 11.61 2.09
N LYS A 132 3.82 11.58 2.52
CA LYS A 132 3.44 11.36 3.92
C LYS A 132 2.95 9.94 4.14
N TYR A 133 3.24 9.43 5.33
CA TYR A 133 2.78 8.12 5.78
C TYR A 133 1.32 8.17 6.21
N LEU A 134 0.63 7.05 5.97
CA LEU A 134 -0.70 6.80 6.50
C LEU A 134 -0.65 6.72 8.02
N VAL A 135 -1.53 7.45 8.68
CA VAL A 135 -1.61 7.52 10.14
C VAL A 135 -3.06 7.77 10.58
N ARG A 136 -3.39 7.33 11.79
CA ARG A 136 -4.64 7.71 12.45
C ARG A 136 -4.63 9.20 12.80
N HIS A 137 -5.71 9.89 12.46
CA HIS A 137 -5.91 11.29 12.81
C HIS A 137 -7.09 11.43 13.77
N ILE A 138 -6.75 11.67 15.04
CA ILE A 138 -7.73 12.04 16.06
C ILE A 138 -7.89 13.56 16.07
N ARG A 139 -9.08 14.05 15.75
CA ARG A 139 -9.42 15.45 16.03
C ARG A 139 -9.89 15.59 17.48
N PRO A 140 -9.28 16.50 18.28
CA PRO A 140 -9.66 16.64 19.70
C PRO A 140 -11.06 17.19 19.98
N PHE A 141 -11.80 17.68 18.98
CA PHE A 141 -13.08 18.36 19.21
C PHE A 141 -13.99 18.25 17.97
N VAL A 142 -14.54 17.06 17.71
CA VAL A 142 -15.74 16.96 16.87
C VAL A 142 -16.66 15.92 17.52
N THR A 143 -17.66 16.42 18.22
CA THR A 143 -18.83 15.65 18.63
C THR A 143 -19.51 15.11 17.37
N GLU A 144 -19.84 13.81 17.40
CA GLU A 144 -20.91 13.14 16.65
C GLU A 144 -20.59 12.30 15.40
N CYS A 145 -19.41 12.34 14.77
CA CYS A 145 -19.06 11.36 13.73
C CYS A 145 -17.55 11.07 13.69
N SER A 146 -17.18 10.01 14.44
CA SER A 146 -15.93 9.25 14.46
C SER A 146 -14.58 9.99 14.39
N SER A 147 -13.73 9.70 15.37
CA SER A 147 -12.40 10.32 15.53
C SER A 147 -11.27 9.57 14.82
N ASP A 148 -11.56 8.50 14.07
CA ASP A 148 -10.53 7.53 13.65
C ASP A 148 -10.27 7.57 12.16
N TRP A 149 -10.17 8.78 11.61
CA TRP A 149 -9.81 8.96 10.20
C TRP A 149 -8.40 8.45 9.92
N ILE A 150 -8.21 7.81 8.77
CA ILE A 150 -6.88 7.45 8.28
C ILE A 150 -6.49 8.48 7.22
N VAL A 151 -5.39 9.19 7.45
CA VAL A 151 -4.92 10.29 6.61
C VAL A 151 -3.47 10.09 6.20
N ALA A 152 -3.05 10.69 5.09
CA ALA A 152 -1.66 10.76 4.66
C ALA A 152 -1.01 12.04 5.22
N ALA A 153 -0.58 12.03 6.49
CA ALA A 153 -0.09 13.22 7.17
C ALA A 153 1.20 13.03 7.98
N ALA A 154 1.62 11.80 8.28
CA ALA A 154 2.82 11.58 9.08
C ALA A 154 4.10 11.82 8.25
N ASP A 155 5.06 12.54 8.83
CA ASP A 155 6.36 12.82 8.19
C ASP A 155 7.28 11.60 8.18
N GLU A 156 7.22 10.82 9.25
CA GLU A 156 8.10 9.67 9.51
C GLU A 156 7.27 8.43 9.86
N PRO A 157 7.78 7.22 9.59
CA PRO A 157 7.15 6.01 10.06
C PRO A 157 7.28 5.88 11.59
N GLU A 158 6.21 5.48 12.24
CA GLU A 158 6.18 5.10 13.65
C GLU A 158 5.76 3.63 13.78
N GLU A 159 6.65 2.83 14.36
CA GLU A 159 6.51 1.37 14.49
C GLU A 159 6.03 0.94 15.90
N ASP A 160 6.03 1.85 16.87
CA ASP A 160 5.48 1.61 18.20
C ASP A 160 3.95 1.48 18.14
N LYS A 161 3.48 0.24 18.29
CA LYS A 161 2.07 -0.14 18.21
C LYS A 161 1.21 0.47 19.31
N SER A 162 1.82 0.92 20.41
CA SER A 162 1.10 1.55 21.52
C SER A 162 0.78 3.02 21.26
N LYS A 163 1.53 3.68 20.36
CA LYS A 163 1.35 5.09 20.06
C LYS A 163 0.22 5.31 19.07
N ILE A 164 -0.61 6.29 19.36
CA ILE A 164 -1.64 6.82 18.46
C ILE A 164 -1.11 7.20 17.06
N SER A 165 0.15 7.59 16.98
CA SER A 165 0.86 7.95 15.76
C SER A 165 1.38 6.74 14.97
N CYS A 166 1.12 5.51 15.42
CA CYS A 166 1.52 4.29 14.73
C CYS A 166 1.11 4.34 13.24
N THR A 167 2.04 3.97 12.37
CA THR A 167 1.87 3.99 10.91
C THR A 167 1.80 2.58 10.32
N LEU A 168 1.76 1.56 11.18
CA LEU A 168 1.77 0.17 10.77
C LEU A 168 0.36 -0.29 10.38
N PHE A 169 0.32 -0.96 9.24
CA PHE A 169 -0.85 -1.65 8.73
C PHE A 169 -0.50 -3.10 8.39
N LYS A 170 -1.52 -3.97 8.44
CA LYS A 170 -1.45 -5.33 7.91
C LYS A 170 -2.41 -5.46 6.75
N LEU A 171 -1.89 -6.03 5.66
CA LEU A 171 -2.68 -6.39 4.49
C LEU A 171 -3.16 -7.83 4.66
N GLU A 172 -4.47 -8.05 4.70
CA GLU A 172 -5.06 -9.36 4.95
C GLU A 172 -5.83 -9.82 3.69
N PRO A 173 -5.38 -10.88 3.01
CA PRO A 173 -6.10 -11.44 1.86
C PRO A 173 -7.51 -11.85 2.24
N VAL A 174 -8.47 -11.58 1.35
CA VAL A 174 -9.84 -12.11 1.45
C VAL A 174 -9.91 -13.38 0.61
N ASN A 175 -10.54 -14.43 1.14
CA ASN A 175 -10.79 -15.65 0.38
C ASN A 175 -11.79 -15.37 -0.74
N THR A 176 -11.31 -14.99 -1.92
CA THR A 176 -12.11 -14.85 -3.13
C THR A 176 -11.42 -15.53 -4.30
N SER A 177 -12.21 -16.02 -5.25
CA SER A 177 -11.74 -16.72 -6.45
C SER A 177 -10.82 -15.89 -7.35
N GLU A 178 -10.74 -14.57 -7.14
CA GLU A 178 -9.93 -13.64 -7.94
C GLU A 178 -8.56 -13.30 -7.31
N GLY A 179 -8.32 -13.68 -6.03
CA GLY A 179 -7.00 -13.61 -5.38
C GLY A 179 -6.37 -12.22 -5.21
N ARG A 180 -7.14 -11.13 -5.37
CA ARG A 180 -6.64 -9.73 -5.32
C ARG A 180 -7.43 -8.81 -4.39
N GLU A 181 -8.26 -9.40 -3.55
CA GLU A 181 -9.07 -8.68 -2.57
C GLU A 181 -8.40 -8.72 -1.21
N PHE A 182 -8.32 -7.56 -0.56
CA PHE A 182 -7.62 -7.41 0.70
C PHE A 182 -8.41 -6.52 1.66
N ARG A 183 -8.20 -6.77 2.96
CA ARG A 183 -8.54 -5.85 4.04
C ARG A 183 -7.26 -5.16 4.52
N PHE A 184 -7.39 -3.91 4.89
CA PHE A 184 -6.32 -3.13 5.51
C PHE A 184 -6.61 -3.01 7.00
N ARG A 185 -5.83 -3.66 7.85
CA ARG A 185 -5.93 -3.51 9.31
C ARG A 185 -4.93 -2.47 9.79
N HIS A 186 -5.39 -1.48 10.55
CA HIS A 186 -4.51 -0.54 11.26
C HIS A 186 -4.05 -1.18 12.58
N ILE A 187 -2.75 -1.29 12.81
CA ILE A 187 -2.21 -2.12 13.90
C ILE A 187 -2.54 -1.55 15.29
N GLN A 188 -2.43 -0.24 15.50
CA GLN A 188 -2.72 0.34 16.82
C GLN A 188 -4.21 0.29 17.16
N LEU A 189 -5.09 0.40 16.17
CA LEU A 189 -6.55 0.32 16.37
C LEU A 189 -7.03 -1.12 16.50
N ASP A 190 -6.28 -2.08 15.94
CA ASP A 190 -6.72 -3.45 15.68
C ASP A 190 -8.02 -3.55 14.88
N GLU A 191 -8.23 -2.57 14.00
CA GLU A 191 -9.46 -2.41 13.23
C GLU A 191 -9.17 -2.35 11.72
N HIS A 192 -10.13 -2.80 10.92
CA HIS A 192 -10.05 -2.67 9.47
C HIS A 192 -10.40 -1.25 9.05
N ALA A 193 -9.52 -0.63 8.27
CA ALA A 193 -9.83 0.59 7.57
C ALA A 193 -11.00 0.32 6.60
N CYS A 194 -12.08 1.08 6.71
CA CYS A 194 -13.30 0.97 5.93
C CYS A 194 -13.62 2.28 5.20
N LEU A 195 -14.46 2.16 4.18
CA LEU A 195 -15.12 3.29 3.55
C LEU A 195 -16.20 3.84 4.48
N TRP A 196 -16.13 5.12 4.82
CA TRP A 196 -17.12 5.80 5.64
C TRP A 196 -18.40 6.12 4.85
N THR A 197 -19.56 5.69 5.35
CA THR A 197 -20.84 5.81 4.65
C THR A 197 -21.90 6.63 5.40
N CYS A 198 -21.60 7.29 6.52
CA CYS A 198 -22.62 8.04 7.26
C CYS A 198 -23.33 9.05 6.35
N LEU A 199 -24.65 8.89 6.21
CA LEU A 199 -25.50 9.66 5.30
C LEU A 199 -26.11 10.90 5.97
N ASN A 200 -25.71 11.22 7.20
CA ASN A 200 -26.14 12.46 7.86
C ASN A 200 -25.78 13.64 6.94
N PRO A 201 -26.76 14.49 6.55
CA PRO A 201 -26.54 15.68 5.72
C PRO A 201 -25.35 16.53 6.16
N ASP A 202 -25.17 16.69 7.47
CA ASP A 202 -24.12 17.53 8.06
C ASP A 202 -22.70 16.95 7.88
N HIS A 203 -22.62 15.64 7.60
CA HIS A 203 -21.37 14.91 7.43
C HIS A 203 -21.14 14.38 6.00
N ARG A 204 -21.97 14.79 5.03
CA ARG A 204 -21.85 14.34 3.63
C ARG A 204 -20.48 14.59 3.01
N LYS A 205 -19.77 15.64 3.42
CA LYS A 205 -18.41 15.92 2.93
C LYS A 205 -17.41 14.81 3.26
N ASN A 206 -17.63 14.08 4.35
CA ASN A 206 -16.80 12.96 4.80
C ASN A 206 -17.18 11.63 4.12
N PHE A 207 -18.27 11.58 3.35
CA PHE A 207 -18.71 10.36 2.67
C PHE A 207 -17.62 9.84 1.73
N GLY A 208 -17.36 8.54 1.79
CA GLY A 208 -16.29 7.90 1.04
C GLY A 208 -14.91 8.06 1.65
N GLY A 209 -14.79 8.71 2.82
CA GLY A 209 -13.53 8.86 3.54
C GLY A 209 -12.96 7.54 4.07
N LEU A 210 -11.63 7.41 4.13
CA LEU A 210 -10.98 6.25 4.75
C LEU A 210 -10.96 6.40 6.28
N HIS A 211 -11.51 5.41 6.97
CA HIS A 211 -11.79 5.48 8.40
C HIS A 211 -11.43 4.16 9.09
N GLY A 212 -10.93 4.18 10.33
CA GLY A 212 -10.77 3.00 11.18
C GLY A 212 -12.14 2.46 11.61
N GLY A 213 -12.66 1.48 10.89
CA GLY A 213 -14.01 0.96 11.10
C GLY A 213 -14.12 0.00 12.29
N SER A 214 -15.33 -0.47 12.57
CA SER A 214 -15.53 -1.54 13.57
C SER A 214 -14.93 -2.88 13.10
N GLY A 215 -14.33 -3.65 14.01
CA GLY A 215 -13.78 -4.99 13.77
C GLY A 215 -14.81 -6.09 13.39
N ALA A 216 -16.09 -5.76 13.23
CA ALA A 216 -17.11 -6.73 12.81
C ALA A 216 -16.99 -7.06 11.31
N PRO A 217 -17.24 -8.33 10.90
CA PRO A 217 -17.23 -8.72 9.49
C PRO A 217 -18.26 -7.92 8.70
N ASP A 218 -17.77 -7.12 7.78
CA ASP A 218 -18.57 -6.25 6.96
C ASP A 218 -19.33 -7.05 5.88
N LYS A 219 -20.65 -7.20 6.06
CA LYS A 219 -21.54 -7.85 5.09
C LYS A 219 -21.58 -7.09 3.76
N ASP A 220 -21.33 -5.79 3.80
CA ASP A 220 -21.48 -4.87 2.67
C ASP A 220 -20.14 -4.56 1.99
N LYS A 221 -19.02 -5.12 2.49
CA LYS A 221 -17.68 -5.04 1.90
C LYS A 221 -17.11 -3.60 1.82
N PHE A 222 -17.49 -2.69 2.72
CA PHE A 222 -16.87 -1.38 2.88
C PHE A 222 -15.38 -1.46 3.26
N ASN A 223 -14.94 -2.55 3.91
CA ASN A 223 -13.54 -2.79 4.26
C ASN A 223 -12.75 -3.67 3.27
N VAL A 224 -13.34 -4.01 2.11
CA VAL A 224 -12.70 -4.85 1.09
C VAL A 224 -12.25 -4.01 -0.10
N TYR A 225 -10.98 -4.18 -0.46
CA TYR A 225 -10.33 -3.43 -1.53
C TYR A 225 -9.72 -4.37 -2.56
N THR A 226 -9.84 -4.01 -3.83
CA THR A 226 -8.96 -4.59 -4.86
C THR A 226 -7.65 -3.82 -4.88
N VAL A 227 -6.54 -4.54 -4.75
CA VAL A 227 -5.19 -3.98 -4.91
C VAL A 227 -4.79 -4.08 -6.37
N VAL A 228 -4.46 -2.94 -6.98
CA VAL A 228 -4.03 -2.86 -8.38
C VAL A 228 -2.56 -2.42 -8.44
N ALA A 229 -1.76 -3.15 -9.21
CA ALA A 229 -0.38 -2.79 -9.51
C ALA A 229 -0.35 -1.53 -10.37
N TRP A 230 0.09 -0.40 -9.81
CA TRP A 230 0.18 0.85 -10.57
C TRP A 230 1.14 0.74 -11.76
N GLU A 231 2.30 0.11 -11.55
CA GLU A 231 3.36 0.01 -12.54
C GLU A 231 2.95 -0.77 -13.81
N SER A 232 1.88 -1.55 -13.72
CA SER A 232 1.31 -2.27 -14.87
C SER A 232 0.65 -1.34 -15.91
N LEU A 233 0.25 -0.13 -15.54
CA LEU A 233 -0.43 0.83 -16.43
C LEU A 233 0.52 1.44 -17.47
N GLY A 234 1.78 1.63 -17.12
CA GLY A 234 2.81 2.13 -18.04
C GLY A 234 3.16 1.13 -19.14
N LYS A 235 3.15 -0.17 -18.81
CA LYS A 235 3.47 -1.25 -19.77
C LYS A 235 2.38 -1.40 -20.84
N THR A 236 1.10 -1.31 -20.45
CA THR A 236 -0.04 -1.43 -21.37
C THR A 236 -0.15 -0.24 -22.33
N THR A 237 0.20 0.97 -21.88
CA THR A 237 0.12 2.18 -22.71
C THR A 237 1.14 2.18 -23.85
N ILE A 238 2.34 1.62 -23.62
CA ILE A 238 3.36 1.45 -24.66
C ILE A 238 2.92 0.42 -25.70
N LEU A 239 2.34 -0.70 -25.25
CA LEU A 239 1.86 -1.76 -26.15
C LEU A 239 0.73 -1.25 -27.08
N ILE A 240 -0.23 -0.49 -26.56
CA ILE A 240 -1.33 0.08 -27.35
C ILE A 240 -0.82 1.15 -28.34
N ARG A 241 0.17 1.97 -27.95
CA ARG A 241 0.78 2.95 -28.88
C ARG A 241 1.55 2.28 -30.01
N LEU A 242 2.27 1.18 -29.74
CA LEU A 242 2.99 0.43 -30.77
C LEU A 242 2.04 -0.29 -31.74
N LEU A 243 0.92 -0.83 -31.26
CA LEU A 243 -0.08 -1.48 -32.12
C LEU A 243 -0.83 -0.48 -33.03
N ARG A 244 -0.98 0.78 -32.62
CA ARG A 244 -1.57 1.84 -33.46
C ARG A 244 -0.60 2.46 -34.46
N TYR A 245 0.70 2.23 -34.31
CA TYR A 245 1.72 2.70 -35.26
C TYR A 245 1.97 1.71 -36.41
N ASN A 246 1.46 0.47 -36.29
CA ASN A 246 1.63 -0.62 -37.26
C ASN A 246 0.33 -0.91 -38.05
N GLN A 247 -0.58 0.06 -38.17
CA GLN A 247 -1.73 0.05 -39.09
C GLN A 247 -1.65 1.28 -39.99
#